data_AF-A0A3B1J5Q0-F1
#
_entry.id   AF-A0A3B1J5Q0-F1
#
_cell.length_a   1.000
_cell.length_b   1.000
_cell.length_c   1.000
_cell.angle_alpha   90.00
_cell.angle_beta   90.00
_cell.angle_gamma   90.00
#
_symmetry.space_group_name_H-M   'P 1'
#
loop_
_entity.id
_entity.type
_entity.pdbx_description
1 polymer ?
#
loop_
_entity_poly.entity_id
_entity_poly.type
_entity_poly.pdbx_seq_one_letter_code
_entity_poly.pdbx_strand_id
1 'polypeptide(L)'
;MNGHDKNMLWQVHRSQSTSMVLFLGVILFIFVDLVNTTVPCSTMNCNKNLHKGVKLAKLMNRTSAELVKTYQANQGDFAEQFCKTSMDNVPTSTLSGQTPPERVLSIYTHLKEFLPHLMKVQEQQNDLQPPSSPLLRQLTEIKDHVSHLSHKVNCIFQTLQPNIPVPEPPVWPTRIPPAQNVFQQKVYGCVVLTRLSEFLSKTADELRLLKNRMCKKKRTQKMSNY
;
A
#
# COMPACT_ATOMS: atom_id res chain seq x y z
N MET A 1 -26.68 -2.89 81.89
CA MET A 1 -25.96 -1.60 81.82
C MET A 1 -24.93 -1.70 80.72
N ASN A 2 -25.01 -0.76 79.75
CA ASN A 2 -24.00 -0.25 78.79
C ASN A 2 -23.19 -1.27 77.97
N GLY A 3 -23.09 -1.26 76.64
CA GLY A 3 -23.30 -0.21 75.63
C GLY A 3 -22.07 -0.17 74.69
N HIS A 4 -22.30 -0.16 73.37
CA HIS A 4 -21.36 0.11 72.26
C HIS A 4 -20.21 -0.91 72.00
N ASP A 5 -19.82 -1.28 70.77
CA ASP A 5 -20.05 -0.66 69.48
C ASP A 5 -19.86 -1.61 68.28
N LYS A 6 -20.41 -1.16 67.16
CA LYS A 6 -20.38 -1.73 65.81
C LYS A 6 -18.96 -1.88 65.27
N ASN A 7 -18.72 -2.92 64.47
CA ASN A 7 -17.84 -2.85 63.31
C ASN A 7 -18.24 -3.89 62.25
N MET A 8 -19.03 -3.45 61.28
CA MET A 8 -19.05 -4.02 59.93
C MET A 8 -18.27 -3.07 59.03
N LEU A 9 -17.20 -3.54 58.38
CA LEU A 9 -16.65 -2.87 57.20
C LEU A 9 -15.92 -3.85 56.28
N TRP A 10 -16.68 -4.33 55.28
CA TRP A 10 -16.31 -4.47 53.86
C TRP A 10 -14.94 -5.06 53.49
N GLN A 11 -14.92 -6.36 53.13
CA GLN A 11 -13.80 -7.00 52.44
C GLN A 11 -14.16 -7.73 51.13
N VAL A 12 -15.29 -7.42 50.47
CA VAL A 12 -15.74 -8.16 49.27
C VAL A 12 -15.65 -7.37 47.96
N HIS A 13 -14.70 -6.43 47.80
CA HIS A 13 -14.61 -5.74 46.50
C HIS A 13 -13.21 -5.25 46.12
N ARG A 14 -12.22 -6.15 45.97
CA ARG A 14 -10.91 -5.75 45.39
C ARG A 14 -10.08 -6.85 44.74
N SER A 15 -10.64 -7.63 43.81
CA SER A 15 -9.81 -8.49 42.92
C SER A 15 -10.22 -8.58 41.45
N GLN A 16 -11.37 -8.03 41.03
CA GLN A 16 -11.80 -8.13 39.62
C GLN A 16 -11.18 -7.07 38.69
N SER A 17 -10.78 -5.91 39.22
CA SER A 17 -10.34 -4.78 38.39
C SER A 17 -8.91 -4.89 37.87
N THR A 18 -8.01 -5.57 38.56
CA THR A 18 -6.59 -5.70 38.14
C THR A 18 -6.42 -6.77 37.06
N SER A 19 -7.20 -7.85 37.13
CA SER A 19 -7.19 -8.93 36.13
C SER A 19 -7.70 -8.43 34.77
N MET A 20 -8.85 -7.72 34.74
CA MET A 20 -9.38 -7.17 33.48
C MET A 20 -8.44 -6.13 32.82
N VAL A 21 -7.75 -5.28 33.60
CA VAL A 21 -6.82 -4.29 33.04
C VAL A 21 -5.60 -4.96 32.40
N LEU A 22 -5.10 -6.03 33.00
CA LEU A 22 -4.00 -6.81 32.43
C LEU A 22 -4.42 -7.53 31.14
N PHE A 23 -5.62 -8.14 31.11
CA PHE A 23 -6.14 -8.75 29.89
C PHE A 23 -6.39 -7.73 28.78
N LEU A 24 -6.96 -6.56 29.10
CA LEU A 24 -7.17 -5.49 28.12
C LEU A 24 -5.84 -4.93 27.59
N GLY A 25 -4.84 -4.79 28.48
CA GLY A 25 -3.49 -4.40 28.10
C GLY A 25 -2.84 -5.41 27.16
N VAL A 26 -2.87 -6.71 27.50
CA VAL A 26 -2.33 -7.78 26.64
C VAL A 26 -3.06 -7.84 25.30
N ILE A 27 -4.39 -7.68 25.28
CA ILE A 27 -5.17 -7.61 24.03
C ILE A 27 -4.74 -6.40 23.19
N LEU A 28 -4.59 -5.22 23.80
CA LEU A 28 -4.11 -4.02 23.11
C LEU A 28 -2.68 -4.21 22.57
N PHE A 29 -1.77 -4.84 23.33
CA PHE A 29 -0.42 -5.16 22.85
C PHE A 29 -0.45 -6.15 21.68
N ILE A 30 -1.29 -7.19 21.74
CA ILE A 30 -1.45 -8.14 20.62
C ILE A 30 -2.03 -7.43 19.39
N PHE A 31 -3.00 -6.52 19.54
CA PHE A 31 -3.52 -5.74 18.43
C PHE A 31 -2.47 -4.77 17.86
N VAL A 32 -1.67 -4.13 18.72
CA VAL A 32 -0.57 -3.26 18.28
C VAL A 32 0.48 -4.06 17.51
N ASP A 33 0.86 -5.25 17.99
CA ASP A 33 1.82 -6.13 17.30
C ASP A 33 1.25 -6.73 16.01
N LEU A 34 -0.05 -7.05 15.97
CA LEU A 34 -0.74 -7.57 14.79
C LEU A 34 -0.92 -6.49 13.70
N VAL A 35 -1.12 -5.23 14.11
CA VAL A 35 -1.21 -4.07 13.20
C VAL A 35 0.18 -3.57 12.79
N ASN A 36 1.20 -3.73 13.64
CA ASN A 36 2.59 -3.34 13.39
C ASN A 36 3.51 -4.48 12.98
N THR A 37 3.01 -5.54 12.33
CA THR A 37 3.88 -6.52 11.67
C THR A 37 4.59 -5.88 10.47
N THR A 38 5.55 -5.01 10.74
CA THR A 38 6.51 -4.54 9.76
C THR A 38 7.46 -5.71 9.53
N VAL A 39 7.29 -6.38 8.38
CA VAL A 39 8.24 -7.42 7.96
C VAL A 39 9.62 -6.75 7.94
N PRO A 40 10.58 -7.22 8.77
CA PRO A 40 11.86 -6.54 8.89
C PRO A 40 12.57 -6.58 7.54
N CYS A 41 13.02 -5.41 7.08
CA CYS A 41 13.84 -5.31 5.88
C CYS A 41 15.24 -5.89 6.18
N SER A 42 15.37 -7.21 6.07
CA SER A 42 16.65 -7.90 6.27
C SER A 42 17.74 -7.25 5.39
N THR A 43 18.90 -6.97 5.96
CA THR A 43 20.07 -6.35 5.32
C THR A 43 20.58 -7.19 4.16
N MET A 44 19.97 -7.03 2.98
CA MET A 44 20.36 -7.75 1.77
C MET A 44 21.01 -6.80 0.77
N ASN A 45 22.35 -6.81 0.76
CA ASN A 45 23.26 -6.36 -0.30
C ASN A 45 22.58 -6.24 -1.69
N CYS A 46 22.55 -5.05 -2.34
CA CYS A 46 22.13 -4.64 -3.72
C CYS A 46 21.20 -5.52 -4.60
N ASN A 47 20.87 -6.76 -4.30
CA ASN A 47 20.75 -7.80 -5.32
C ASN A 47 19.45 -8.58 -5.21
N LYS A 48 18.85 -8.73 -4.02
CA LYS A 48 17.60 -9.50 -3.91
C LYS A 48 16.36 -8.62 -3.91
N ASN A 49 16.28 -7.62 -3.03
CA ASN A 49 15.08 -6.76 -2.94
C ASN A 49 14.94 -5.83 -4.14
N LEU A 50 16.02 -5.18 -4.57
CA LEU A 50 15.99 -4.33 -5.76
C LEU A 50 15.70 -5.13 -7.03
N HIS A 51 16.28 -6.32 -7.20
CA HIS A 51 16.00 -7.18 -8.35
C HIS A 51 14.55 -7.69 -8.35
N LYS A 52 14.07 -8.18 -7.20
CA LYS A 52 12.67 -8.60 -7.04
C LYS A 52 11.70 -7.43 -7.24
N GLY A 53 12.04 -6.24 -6.74
CA GLY A 53 11.27 -5.01 -6.92
C GLY A 53 11.15 -4.63 -8.39
N VAL A 54 12.27 -4.61 -9.13
CA VAL A 54 12.27 -4.37 -10.57
C VAL A 54 11.46 -5.41 -11.34
N LYS A 55 11.61 -6.70 -10.99
CA LYS A 55 10.83 -7.79 -11.63
C LYS A 55 9.34 -7.62 -11.38
N LEU A 56 8.94 -7.30 -10.14
CA LEU A 56 7.55 -7.09 -9.77
C LEU A 56 6.98 -5.84 -10.44
N ALA A 57 7.68 -4.71 -10.42
CA ALA A 57 7.22 -3.49 -11.10
C ALA A 57 7.06 -3.69 -12.61
N LYS A 58 7.96 -4.45 -13.26
CA LYS A 58 7.82 -4.80 -14.68
C LYS A 58 6.62 -5.70 -14.96
N LEU A 59 6.36 -6.67 -14.09
CA LEU A 59 5.16 -7.50 -14.18
C LEU A 59 3.92 -6.62 -14.04
N MET A 60 3.87 -5.80 -13.00
CA MET A 60 2.75 -4.91 -12.69
C MET A 60 2.46 -3.91 -13.80
N ASN A 61 3.47 -3.33 -14.45
CA ASN A 61 3.28 -2.46 -15.61
C ASN A 61 2.54 -3.17 -16.76
N ARG A 62 2.86 -4.46 -16.99
CA ARG A 62 2.18 -5.26 -18.02
C ARG A 62 0.76 -5.62 -17.60
N THR A 63 0.60 -6.15 -16.38
CA THR A 63 -0.70 -6.60 -15.89
C THR A 63 -1.65 -5.42 -15.64
N SER A 64 -1.16 -4.22 -15.30
CA SER A 64 -1.99 -3.03 -15.17
C SER A 64 -2.51 -2.56 -16.52
N ALA A 65 -1.68 -2.59 -17.57
CA ALA A 65 -2.11 -2.24 -18.92
C ALA A 65 -3.16 -3.23 -19.46
N GLU A 66 -3.02 -4.51 -19.15
CA GLU A 66 -4.03 -5.53 -19.47
C GLU A 66 -5.32 -5.35 -18.64
N LEU A 67 -5.19 -5.02 -17.36
CA LEU A 67 -6.32 -4.75 -16.48
C LEU A 67 -7.14 -3.54 -16.95
N VAL A 68 -6.51 -2.46 -17.41
CA VAL A 68 -7.22 -1.31 -17.98
C VAL A 68 -8.07 -1.75 -19.18
N LYS A 69 -7.52 -2.56 -20.09
CA LYS A 69 -8.26 -3.09 -21.25
C LYS A 69 -9.41 -3.99 -20.83
N THR A 70 -9.15 -4.89 -19.89
CA THR A 70 -10.17 -5.80 -19.34
C THR A 70 -11.29 -5.01 -18.69
N TYR A 71 -10.96 -4.00 -17.88
CA TYR A 71 -11.93 -3.14 -17.23
C TYR A 71 -12.81 -2.43 -18.26
N GLN A 72 -12.20 -1.79 -19.26
CA GLN A 72 -12.92 -1.09 -20.34
C GLN A 72 -13.89 -2.01 -21.08
N ALA A 73 -13.43 -3.22 -21.45
CA ALA A 73 -14.28 -4.21 -22.13
C ALA A 73 -15.49 -4.66 -21.28
N ASN A 74 -15.36 -4.66 -19.95
CA ASN A 74 -16.45 -5.04 -19.03
C ASN A 74 -17.40 -3.87 -18.72
N GLN A 75 -17.08 -2.62 -19.08
CA GLN A 75 -17.94 -1.46 -18.78
C GLN A 75 -18.94 -1.09 -19.89
N GLY A 76 -18.73 -1.60 -21.11
CA GLY A 76 -19.56 -1.33 -22.29
C GLY A 76 -18.99 -0.24 -23.19
N ASP A 77 -19.79 0.23 -24.16
CA ASP A 77 -19.39 1.25 -25.13
C ASP A 77 -19.01 2.58 -24.46
N PHE A 78 -18.10 3.34 -25.08
CA PHE A 78 -17.56 4.63 -24.60
C PHE A 78 -16.61 4.57 -23.39
N ALA A 79 -16.24 3.36 -22.92
CA ALA A 79 -15.30 3.18 -21.82
C ALA A 79 -13.99 3.97 -22.00
N GLU A 80 -13.38 3.88 -23.17
CA GLU A 80 -12.07 4.49 -23.43
C GLU A 80 -12.06 6.02 -23.23
N GLN A 81 -13.15 6.70 -23.57
CA GLN A 81 -13.22 8.17 -23.51
C GLN A 81 -13.32 8.69 -22.08
N PHE A 82 -14.08 8.03 -21.21
CA PHE A 82 -14.22 8.48 -19.83
C PHE A 82 -13.04 8.07 -18.93
N CYS A 83 -12.21 7.11 -19.34
CA CYS A 83 -10.97 6.79 -18.63
C CYS A 83 -9.96 7.94 -18.65
N LYS A 84 -10.08 8.86 -19.61
CA LYS A 84 -9.21 10.05 -19.77
C LYS A 84 -9.74 11.27 -19.00
N THR A 85 -10.87 11.14 -18.31
CA THR A 85 -11.44 12.23 -17.51
C THR A 85 -10.50 12.60 -16.37
N SER A 86 -10.25 13.91 -16.20
CA SER A 86 -9.50 14.39 -15.05
C SER A 86 -10.34 14.28 -13.78
N MET A 87 -9.75 13.71 -12.73
CA MET A 87 -10.31 13.67 -11.38
C MET A 87 -9.25 14.09 -10.37
N ASP A 88 -9.48 15.15 -9.62
CA ASP A 88 -8.50 15.65 -8.64
C ASP A 88 -8.38 14.75 -7.41
N ASN A 89 -9.42 13.94 -7.16
CA ASN A 89 -9.50 13.04 -6.03
C ASN A 89 -8.93 11.64 -6.33
N VAL A 90 -8.07 11.49 -7.33
CA VAL A 90 -7.38 10.22 -7.64
C VAL A 90 -5.87 10.50 -7.62
N PRO A 91 -5.04 9.63 -7.02
CA PRO A 91 -3.59 9.83 -6.97
C PRO A 91 -3.00 10.11 -8.35
N THR A 92 -2.01 11.01 -8.39
CA THR A 92 -1.35 11.38 -9.64
C THR A 92 -0.42 10.25 -10.11
N SER A 93 -0.18 10.17 -11.42
CA SER A 93 0.80 9.22 -11.97
C SER A 93 2.23 9.75 -11.93
N THR A 94 2.46 11.00 -11.49
CA THR A 94 3.76 11.66 -11.56
C THR A 94 4.63 11.35 -10.35
N LEU A 95 5.90 11.03 -10.60
CA LEU A 95 6.90 10.90 -9.54
C LEU A 95 7.49 12.26 -9.20
N SER A 96 7.61 12.53 -7.91
CA SER A 96 8.30 13.69 -7.34
C SER A 96 9.71 13.31 -6.85
N GLY A 97 10.56 14.31 -6.63
CA GLY A 97 11.92 14.11 -6.11
C GLY A 97 13.03 14.27 -7.14
N GLN A 98 14.10 14.93 -6.72
CA GLN A 98 15.31 15.17 -7.52
C GLN A 98 16.35 14.07 -7.30
N THR A 99 16.42 13.52 -6.08
CA THR A 99 17.38 12.49 -5.71
C THR A 99 16.77 11.08 -5.78
N PRO A 100 17.58 10.01 -5.96
CA PRO A 100 17.04 8.64 -5.98
C PRO A 100 16.26 8.25 -4.71
N PRO A 101 16.70 8.59 -3.48
CA PRO A 101 15.89 8.33 -2.29
C PRO A 101 14.55 9.05 -2.28
N GLU A 102 14.50 10.33 -2.69
CA GLU A 102 13.25 11.09 -2.80
C GLU A 102 12.28 10.46 -3.80
N ARG A 103 12.78 9.99 -4.95
CA ARG A 103 11.95 9.31 -5.96
C ARG A 103 11.45 7.96 -5.48
N VAL A 104 12.28 7.19 -4.77
CA VAL A 104 11.86 5.93 -4.14
C VAL A 104 10.79 6.19 -3.08
N LEU A 105 10.95 7.24 -2.27
CA LEU A 105 9.94 7.65 -1.31
C LEU A 105 8.65 8.07 -2.01
N SER A 106 8.74 8.86 -3.09
CA SER A 106 7.59 9.23 -3.91
C SER A 106 6.84 8.00 -4.44
N ILE A 107 7.56 6.98 -4.93
CA ILE A 107 6.95 5.71 -5.34
C ILE A 107 6.24 5.03 -4.16
N TYR A 108 6.89 4.94 -3.00
CA TYR A 108 6.28 4.33 -1.81
C TYR A 108 4.98 5.02 -1.42
N THR A 109 5.00 6.35 -1.36
CA THR A 109 3.84 7.18 -1.02
C THR A 109 2.70 6.91 -1.98
N HIS A 110 2.93 7.04 -3.30
CA HIS A 110 1.86 6.84 -4.28
C HIS A 110 1.32 5.39 -4.28
N LEU A 111 2.16 4.36 -4.08
CA LEU A 111 1.68 2.98 -3.94
C LEU A 111 0.69 2.84 -2.78
N LYS A 112 0.98 3.48 -1.64
CA LYS A 112 0.08 3.51 -0.48
C LYS A 112 -1.18 4.31 -0.74
N GLU A 113 -1.08 5.43 -1.46
CA GLU A 113 -2.23 6.23 -1.87
C GLU A 113 -3.16 5.49 -2.82
N PHE A 114 -2.63 4.70 -3.76
CA PHE A 114 -3.45 3.92 -4.69
C PHE A 114 -4.20 2.75 -4.03
N LEU A 115 -3.70 2.20 -2.92
CA LEU A 115 -4.32 1.02 -2.26
C LEU A 115 -5.80 1.22 -1.88
N PRO A 116 -6.20 2.27 -1.15
CA PRO A 116 -7.61 2.44 -0.82
C PRO A 116 -8.49 2.74 -2.05
N HIS A 117 -7.93 3.36 -3.10
CA HIS A 117 -8.64 3.54 -4.37
C HIS A 117 -8.90 2.19 -5.05
N LEU A 118 -7.89 1.31 -5.09
CA LEU A 118 -8.05 -0.05 -5.61
C LEU A 118 -9.06 -0.88 -4.82
N MET A 119 -9.05 -0.75 -3.48
CA MET A 119 -10.07 -1.39 -2.64
C MET A 119 -11.47 -0.89 -2.99
N LYS A 120 -11.64 0.43 -3.19
CA LYS A 120 -12.93 1.00 -3.56
C LYS A 120 -13.41 0.51 -4.92
N VAL A 121 -12.51 0.47 -5.91
CA VAL A 121 -12.83 -0.06 -7.25
C VAL A 121 -13.19 -1.54 -7.19
N GLN A 122 -12.47 -2.33 -6.39
CA GLN A 122 -12.79 -3.74 -6.18
C GLN A 122 -14.17 -3.91 -5.55
N GLU A 123 -14.49 -3.15 -4.50
CA GLU A 123 -15.81 -3.14 -3.86
C GLU A 123 -16.92 -2.83 -4.88
N GLN A 124 -16.77 -1.73 -5.63
CA GLN A 124 -17.73 -1.33 -6.66
C GLN A 124 -17.91 -2.40 -7.74
N GLN A 125 -16.83 -3.05 -8.18
CA GLN A 125 -16.94 -4.09 -9.21
C GLN A 125 -17.54 -5.39 -8.68
N ASN A 126 -17.39 -5.72 -7.39
CA ASN A 126 -18.06 -6.89 -6.80
C ASN A 126 -19.59 -6.77 -6.92
N ASP A 127 -20.14 -5.56 -6.82
CA ASP A 127 -21.58 -5.32 -6.95
C ASP A 127 -22.06 -5.34 -8.41
N LEU A 128 -21.15 -5.11 -9.37
CA LEU A 128 -21.46 -4.94 -10.79
C LEU A 128 -21.15 -6.17 -11.65
N GLN A 129 -20.29 -7.07 -11.17
CA GLN A 129 -19.75 -8.18 -11.94
C GLN A 129 -20.15 -9.53 -11.35
N PRO A 130 -20.34 -10.58 -12.17
CA PRO A 130 -20.52 -11.93 -11.64
C PRO A 130 -19.26 -12.37 -10.89
N PRO A 131 -19.36 -13.21 -9.82
CA PRO A 131 -18.21 -13.62 -9.01
C PRO A 131 -17.08 -14.30 -9.80
N SER A 132 -17.40 -14.94 -10.93
CA SER A 132 -16.44 -15.59 -11.83
C SER A 132 -15.78 -14.64 -12.83
N SER A 133 -16.04 -13.33 -12.75
CA SER A 133 -15.51 -12.34 -13.69
C SER A 133 -13.98 -12.30 -13.63
N PRO A 134 -13.28 -12.43 -14.77
CA PRO A 134 -11.84 -12.26 -14.85
C PRO A 134 -11.36 -10.92 -14.30
N LEU A 135 -12.20 -9.87 -14.39
CA LEU A 135 -11.90 -8.54 -13.88
C LEU A 135 -11.70 -8.54 -12.35
N LEU A 136 -12.56 -9.24 -11.60
CA LEU A 136 -12.46 -9.30 -10.13
C LEU A 136 -11.17 -9.99 -9.67
N ARG A 137 -10.76 -11.04 -10.39
CA ARG A 137 -9.49 -11.73 -10.15
C ARG A 137 -8.31 -10.79 -10.39
N GLN A 138 -8.27 -10.10 -11.53
CA GLN A 138 -7.19 -9.17 -11.86
C GLN A 138 -7.13 -7.98 -10.89
N LEU A 139 -8.28 -7.47 -10.42
CA LEU A 139 -8.34 -6.42 -9.40
C LEU A 139 -7.75 -6.89 -8.05
N THR A 140 -8.01 -8.14 -7.67
CA THR A 140 -7.42 -8.73 -6.46
C THR A 140 -5.92 -8.86 -6.61
N GLU A 141 -5.46 -9.43 -7.73
CA GLU A 141 -4.04 -9.63 -8.01
C GLU A 141 -3.26 -8.32 -8.05
N ILE A 142 -3.78 -7.27 -8.71
CA ILE A 142 -3.07 -5.98 -8.78
C ILE A 142 -2.97 -5.33 -7.40
N LYS A 143 -4.02 -5.43 -6.58
CA LYS A 143 -4.04 -4.90 -5.20
C LYS A 143 -2.96 -5.58 -4.35
N ASP A 144 -2.89 -6.90 -4.40
CA ASP A 144 -1.89 -7.67 -3.66
C ASP A 144 -0.47 -7.36 -4.15
N HIS A 145 -0.29 -7.22 -5.47
CA HIS A 145 0.98 -6.80 -6.05
C HIS A 145 1.39 -5.38 -5.65
N VAL A 146 0.46 -4.42 -5.58
CA VAL A 146 0.73 -3.05 -5.09
C VAL A 146 1.20 -3.09 -3.64
N SER A 147 0.53 -3.87 -2.78
CA SER A 147 0.94 -4.05 -1.39
C SER A 147 2.36 -4.65 -1.29
N HIS A 148 2.63 -5.73 -2.04
CA HIS A 148 3.94 -6.36 -2.09
C HIS A 148 5.03 -5.44 -2.64
N LEU A 149 4.72 -4.64 -3.66
CA LEU A 149 5.67 -3.68 -4.22
C LEU A 149 5.95 -2.57 -3.23
N SER A 150 4.94 -2.04 -2.53
CA SER A 150 5.09 -1.03 -1.48
C SER A 150 6.08 -1.50 -0.42
N HIS A 151 5.94 -2.74 0.06
CA HIS A 151 6.87 -3.33 1.01
C HIS A 151 8.31 -3.42 0.46
N LYS A 152 8.48 -3.81 -0.81
CA LYS A 152 9.81 -3.87 -1.44
C LYS A 152 10.43 -2.48 -1.61
N VAL A 153 9.64 -1.50 -2.00
CA VAL A 153 10.08 -0.11 -2.17
C VAL A 153 10.47 0.49 -0.83
N ASN A 154 9.72 0.21 0.25
CA ASN A 154 10.10 0.57 1.61
C ASN A 154 11.50 -0.01 1.97
N CYS A 155 11.73 -1.30 1.73
CA CYS A 155 13.05 -1.88 2.00
C CYS A 155 14.17 -1.31 1.12
N ILE A 156 13.87 -0.91 -0.12
CA ILE A 156 14.84 -0.20 -0.97
C ILE A 156 15.14 1.17 -0.39
N PHE A 157 14.13 1.92 0.05
CA PHE A 157 14.29 3.21 0.70
C PHE A 157 15.14 3.12 1.96
N GLN A 158 14.83 2.18 2.86
CA GLN A 158 15.62 1.91 4.06
C GLN A 158 17.06 1.49 3.75
N THR A 159 17.33 0.88 2.59
CA THR A 159 18.71 0.62 2.15
C THR A 159 19.44 1.90 1.72
N LEU A 160 18.71 2.84 1.12
CA LEU A 160 19.25 4.12 0.66
C LEU A 160 19.41 5.12 1.82
N GLN A 161 18.52 5.07 2.81
CA GLN A 161 18.45 5.97 3.96
C GLN A 161 18.12 5.19 5.25
N PRO A 162 19.08 4.41 5.79
CA PRO A 162 18.84 3.47 6.90
C PRO A 162 18.45 4.09 8.24
N ASN A 163 18.67 5.39 8.41
CA ASN A 163 18.40 6.10 9.67
C ASN A 163 17.22 7.06 9.55
N ILE A 164 16.51 7.06 8.41
CA ILE A 164 15.37 7.95 8.18
C ILE A 164 14.10 7.10 8.27
N PRO A 165 13.20 7.38 9.23
CA PRO A 165 11.92 6.70 9.29
C PRO A 165 11.15 7.01 8.02
N VAL A 166 10.47 6.00 7.46
CA VAL A 166 9.61 6.24 6.30
C VAL A 166 8.39 7.01 6.79
N PRO A 167 8.11 8.21 6.24
CA PRO A 167 6.88 8.90 6.54
C PRO A 167 5.70 8.01 6.17
N GLU A 168 4.79 7.78 7.11
CA GLU A 168 3.49 7.27 6.73
C GLU A 168 2.79 8.33 5.88
N PRO A 169 2.28 7.98 4.69
CA PRO A 169 1.48 8.88 3.90
C PRO A 169 0.32 9.39 4.75
N PRO A 170 -0.13 10.64 4.58
CA PRO A 170 -1.39 11.07 5.16
C PRO A 170 -2.45 10.05 4.82
N VAL A 171 -3.34 9.73 5.76
CA VAL A 171 -4.33 8.64 5.60
C VAL A 171 -5.16 8.81 4.31
N TRP A 172 -5.33 10.06 3.84
CA TRP A 172 -6.11 10.42 2.66
C TRP A 172 -5.58 11.70 1.98
N PRO A 173 -4.50 11.67 1.17
CA PRO A 173 -4.08 12.85 0.41
C PRO A 173 -5.06 13.14 -0.72
N THR A 174 -5.73 12.09 -1.22
CA THR A 174 -6.90 12.17 -2.09
C THR A 174 -8.08 11.54 -1.37
N ARG A 175 -9.23 12.21 -1.37
CA ARG A 175 -10.44 11.71 -0.72
C ARG A 175 -11.11 10.67 -1.61
N ILE A 176 -11.39 9.48 -1.06
CA ILE A 176 -12.26 8.51 -1.72
C ILE A 176 -13.61 9.18 -1.96
N PRO A 177 -14.14 9.12 -3.18
CA PRO A 177 -15.41 9.76 -3.47
C PRO A 177 -16.53 9.16 -2.58
N PRO A 178 -17.55 9.97 -2.24
CA PRO A 178 -18.73 9.48 -1.53
C PRO A 178 -19.51 8.48 -2.42
N ALA A 179 -20.68 8.02 -1.94
CA ALA A 179 -21.55 7.16 -2.73
C ALA A 179 -21.76 7.70 -4.15
N GLN A 180 -21.54 6.82 -5.13
CA GLN A 180 -21.56 7.11 -6.56
C GLN A 180 -22.66 6.30 -7.24
N ASN A 181 -23.32 6.88 -8.25
CA ASN A 181 -24.15 6.09 -9.14
C ASN A 181 -23.28 5.14 -10.00
N VAL A 182 -23.89 4.11 -10.60
CA VAL A 182 -23.16 3.09 -11.37
C VAL A 182 -22.24 3.71 -12.42
N PHE A 183 -22.71 4.72 -13.16
CA PHE A 183 -21.88 5.38 -14.17
C PHE A 183 -20.64 6.05 -13.56
N GLN A 184 -20.81 6.80 -12.48
CA GLN A 184 -19.69 7.44 -11.76
C GLN A 184 -18.70 6.42 -11.22
N GLN A 185 -19.16 5.27 -10.71
CA GLN A 185 -18.29 4.17 -10.28
C GLN A 185 -17.45 3.63 -11.45
N LYS A 186 -18.09 3.42 -12.61
CA LYS A 186 -17.41 2.98 -13.83
C LYS A 186 -16.31 3.95 -14.25
N VAL A 187 -16.61 5.26 -14.29
CA VAL A 187 -15.65 6.30 -14.64
C VAL A 187 -14.51 6.34 -13.63
N TYR A 188 -14.83 6.40 -12.34
CA TYR A 188 -13.84 6.45 -11.26
C TYR A 188 -12.87 5.27 -11.33
N GLY A 189 -13.39 4.04 -11.44
CA GLY A 189 -12.54 2.86 -11.54
C GLY A 189 -11.64 2.88 -12.77
N CYS A 190 -12.12 3.38 -13.91
CA CYS A 190 -11.25 3.47 -15.08
C CYS A 190 -10.14 4.52 -14.91
N VAL A 191 -10.45 5.68 -14.34
CA VAL A 191 -9.45 6.74 -14.09
C VAL A 191 -8.39 6.26 -13.10
N VAL A 192 -8.79 5.59 -12.01
CA VAL A 192 -7.88 4.98 -11.02
C VAL A 192 -6.94 3.98 -11.69
N LEU A 193 -7.47 3.03 -12.47
CA LEU A 193 -6.66 1.98 -13.10
C LEU A 193 -5.74 2.53 -14.19
N THR A 194 -6.20 3.52 -14.95
CA THR A 194 -5.40 4.19 -15.98
C THR A 194 -4.21 4.92 -15.36
N ARG A 195 -4.46 5.74 -14.33
CA ARG A 195 -3.38 6.47 -13.63
C ARG A 195 -2.42 5.54 -12.90
N LEU A 196 -2.93 4.47 -12.30
CA LEU A 196 -2.09 3.43 -11.71
C LEU A 196 -1.19 2.79 -12.76
N SER A 197 -1.71 2.49 -13.96
CA SER A 197 -0.91 1.90 -15.02
C SER A 197 0.21 2.82 -15.49
N GLU A 198 -0.07 4.11 -15.68
CA GLU A 198 0.95 5.12 -15.99
C GLU A 198 2.01 5.25 -14.89
N PHE A 199 1.56 5.26 -13.63
CA PHE A 199 2.43 5.33 -12.46
C PHE A 199 3.36 4.11 -12.37
N LEU A 200 2.83 2.90 -12.61
CA LEU A 200 3.59 1.66 -12.58
C LEU A 200 4.62 1.58 -13.72
N SER A 201 4.31 2.17 -14.87
CA SER A 201 5.28 2.32 -15.96
C SER A 201 6.49 3.17 -15.52
N LYS A 202 6.23 4.37 -14.97
CA LYS A 202 7.27 5.26 -14.43
C LYS A 202 8.05 4.60 -13.28
N THR A 203 7.35 3.88 -12.40
CA THR A 203 7.95 3.13 -11.29
C THR A 203 8.90 2.03 -11.79
N ALA A 204 8.49 1.28 -12.82
CA ALA A 204 9.33 0.24 -13.40
C ALA A 204 10.63 0.81 -13.99
N ASP A 205 10.55 1.97 -14.65
CA ASP A 205 11.71 2.67 -15.20
C ASP A 205 12.64 3.20 -14.11
N GLU A 206 12.10 3.87 -13.09
CA GLU A 206 12.91 4.42 -11.99
C GLU A 206 13.62 3.32 -11.20
N LEU A 207 12.94 2.22 -10.85
CA LEU A 207 13.57 1.09 -10.17
C LEU A 207 14.64 0.42 -11.06
N ARG A 208 14.43 0.36 -12.38
CA ARG A 208 15.43 -0.15 -13.33
C ARG A 208 16.67 0.75 -13.37
N LEU A 209 16.48 2.07 -13.41
CA LEU A 209 17.57 3.04 -13.37
C LEU A 209 18.36 2.94 -12.06
N LEU A 210 17.66 2.85 -10.93
CA LEU A 210 18.26 2.68 -9.62
C LEU A 210 19.11 1.40 -9.55
N LYS A 211 18.57 0.26 -10.02
CA LYS A 211 19.32 -1.00 -10.12
C LYS A 211 20.60 -0.86 -10.92
N ASN A 212 20.51 -0.19 -12.08
CA ASN A 212 21.68 0.01 -12.93
C ASN A 212 22.75 0.88 -12.25
N ARG A 213 22.35 1.93 -11.52
CA ARG A 213 23.29 2.80 -10.78
C ARG A 213 23.94 2.07 -9.60
N MET A 214 23.14 1.43 -8.75
CA MET A 214 23.62 0.82 -7.52
C MET A 214 24.47 -0.44 -7.77
N CYS A 215 24.09 -1.28 -8.74
CA CYS A 215 24.76 -2.55 -8.94
C CYS A 215 25.87 -2.52 -10.02
N LYS A 216 26.00 -1.46 -10.83
CA LYS A 216 27.23 -1.21 -11.62
C LYS A 216 28.38 -0.70 -10.76
N LYS A 217 28.11 0.18 -9.80
CA LYS A 217 29.14 0.78 -8.91
C LYS A 217 29.94 -0.30 -8.13
N LYS A 218 29.31 -1.43 -7.80
CA LYS A 218 29.97 -2.59 -7.17
C LYS A 218 30.92 -3.38 -8.09
N ARG A 219 30.78 -3.32 -9.42
CA ARG A 219 31.70 -4.01 -10.35
C ARG A 219 33.01 -3.25 -10.52
N THR A 220 32.95 -1.93 -10.63
CA THR A 220 34.14 -1.08 -10.79
C THR A 220 34.96 -1.02 -9.50
N GLN A 221 34.32 -0.98 -8.34
CA GLN A 221 35.01 -0.95 -7.04
C GLN A 221 35.69 -2.29 -6.69
N LYS A 222 35.29 -3.40 -7.33
CA LYS A 222 35.95 -4.71 -7.21
C LYS A 222 37.17 -4.85 -8.15
N MET A 223 37.31 -3.97 -9.15
CA MET A 223 38.45 -3.94 -10.09
C MET A 223 39.55 -2.94 -9.71
N SER A 224 39.31 -2.01 -8.77
CA SER A 224 40.35 -1.09 -8.25
C SER A 224 41.10 -1.64 -7.02
N ASN A 225 40.82 -2.87 -6.62
CA ASN A 225 41.49 -3.56 -5.49
C ASN A 225 42.32 -4.77 -5.97
N TYR A 226 42.73 -4.78 -7.25
CA TYR A 226 43.68 -5.73 -7.82
C TYR A 226 44.75 -4.96 -8.60
#